data_AF-A0A520LM44-F1
#
_entry.id   AF-A0A520LM44-F1
#
_cell.length_a   1.000
_cell.length_b   1.000
_cell.length_c   1.000
_cell.angle_alpha   90.00
_cell.angle_beta   90.00
_cell.angle_gamma   90.00
#
_symmetry.space_group_name_H-M   'P 1'
#
loop_
_entity.id
_entity.type
_entity.pdbx_description
1 polymer ?
#
loop_
_entity_poly.entity_id
_entity_poly.type
_entity_poly.pdbx_seq_one_letter_code
_entity_poly.pdbx_strand_id
1 'polypeptide(L)'
;MNKTSLPQTDSLDRQWYLVDAENKTLGRLATEVAAVLRGKNNPSFTPHLDTGDFVVVVNAEKIRVSGSKPTQKLYRRHSGRPGGMKTETFEALQERIPERIVEKAIKGMLPHNALGRQMFRKLKVYKGSEHPHAAQKPQPLQLNPSASAQ
;
A
#
# COMPACT_ATOMS: atom_id res chain seq x y z
N MET A 1 20.43 -25.85 23.90
CA MET A 1 20.13 -24.42 23.67
C MET A 1 19.26 -24.32 22.43
N ASN A 2 18.01 -23.89 22.58
CA ASN A 2 17.11 -23.71 21.44
C ASN A 2 17.42 -22.38 20.76
N LYS A 3 17.65 -22.39 19.44
CA LYS A 3 17.92 -21.19 18.63
C LYS A 3 16.68 -20.81 17.85
N THR A 4 16.43 -19.52 17.67
CA THR A 4 15.35 -19.01 16.81
C THR A 4 15.73 -19.24 15.35
N SER A 5 14.81 -19.86 14.59
CA SER A 5 15.01 -20.09 13.16
C SER A 5 15.01 -18.77 12.39
N LEU A 6 15.98 -18.59 11.50
CA LEU A 6 16.06 -17.46 10.57
C LEU A 6 15.83 -17.97 9.14
N PRO A 7 15.00 -17.31 8.34
CA PRO A 7 14.79 -17.71 6.95
C PRO A 7 16.06 -17.47 6.14
N GLN A 8 16.34 -18.36 5.19
CA GLN A 8 17.40 -18.16 4.20
C GLN A 8 16.89 -17.21 3.11
N THR A 9 17.76 -16.36 2.56
CA THR A 9 17.37 -15.34 1.59
C THR A 9 16.91 -15.94 0.26
N ASP A 10 17.45 -17.09 -0.14
CA ASP A 10 17.11 -17.77 -1.39
C ASP A 10 15.79 -18.55 -1.35
N SER A 11 15.26 -18.85 -0.16
CA SER A 11 14.06 -19.68 0.01
C SER A 11 12.77 -18.87 0.19
N LEU A 12 12.77 -17.58 -0.17
CA LEU A 12 11.61 -16.70 0.03
C LEU A 12 10.67 -16.75 -1.19
N ASP A 13 9.69 -17.64 -1.13
CA ASP A 13 8.58 -17.68 -2.08
C ASP A 13 7.65 -16.50 -1.88
N ARG A 14 7.74 -15.52 -2.80
CA ARG A 14 6.93 -14.30 -2.78
C ARG A 14 5.66 -14.50 -3.56
N GLN A 15 4.52 -14.34 -2.90
CA GLN A 15 3.21 -14.41 -3.53
C GLN A 15 2.82 -13.06 -4.14
N TRP A 16 1.84 -13.12 -5.04
CA TRP A 16 1.22 -11.93 -5.61
C TRP A 16 -0.21 -11.84 -5.12
N TYR A 17 -0.60 -10.67 -4.61
CA TYR A 17 -1.95 -10.40 -4.14
C TYR A 17 -2.62 -9.33 -5.00
N LEU A 18 -3.89 -9.53 -5.30
CA LEU A 18 -4.77 -8.57 -5.95
C LEU A 18 -5.73 -7.99 -4.92
N VAL A 19 -5.78 -6.67 -4.81
CA VAL A 19 -6.66 -5.94 -3.91
C VAL A 19 -7.52 -4.99 -4.72
N ASP A 20 -8.84 -5.12 -4.57
CA ASP A 20 -9.79 -4.16 -5.11
C ASP A 20 -10.02 -3.01 -4.12
N ALA A 21 -9.73 -1.79 -4.56
CA ALA A 21 -9.93 -0.57 -3.78
C ALA A 21 -11.36 -0.01 -3.84
N GLU A 22 -12.26 -0.59 -4.65
CA GLU A 22 -13.62 -0.12 -4.79
C GLU A 22 -14.39 -0.12 -3.46
N ASN A 23 -14.96 1.05 -3.12
CA ASN A 23 -15.73 1.28 -1.88
C ASN A 23 -14.95 1.01 -0.58
N LYS A 24 -13.62 0.88 -0.65
CA LYS A 24 -12.78 0.70 0.54
C LYS A 24 -12.36 2.04 1.13
N THR A 25 -12.27 2.08 2.46
CA THR A 25 -11.73 3.24 3.18
C THR A 25 -10.21 3.27 3.06
N LEU A 26 -9.66 4.37 2.52
CA LEU A 26 -8.22 4.53 2.24
C LEU A 26 -7.30 4.04 3.37
N GLY A 27 -7.57 4.46 4.61
CA GLY A 27 -6.72 4.11 5.75
C GLY A 27 -6.74 2.63 6.10
N ARG A 28 -7.92 1.99 6.06
CA ARG A 28 -8.07 0.57 6.38
C ARG A 28 -7.38 -0.29 5.31
N LEU A 29 -7.59 0.03 4.04
CA LEU A 29 -6.92 -0.63 2.93
C LEU A 29 -5.39 -0.47 3.03
N ALA A 30 -4.90 0.74 3.32
CA ALA A 30 -3.47 0.99 3.40
C ALA A 30 -2.78 0.21 4.53
N THR A 31 -3.43 0.05 5.68
CA THR A 31 -2.88 -0.71 6.82
C THR A 31 -2.68 -2.18 6.47
N GLU A 32 -3.70 -2.82 5.90
CA GLU A 32 -3.65 -4.24 5.52
C GLU A 32 -2.60 -4.47 4.42
N VAL A 33 -2.60 -3.63 3.39
CA VAL A 33 -1.61 -3.72 2.31
C VAL A 33 -0.19 -3.52 2.85
N ALA A 34 0.02 -2.59 3.78
CA ALA A 34 1.33 -2.40 4.40
C ALA A 34 1.77 -3.59 5.28
N ALA A 35 0.84 -4.32 5.90
CA ALA A 35 1.15 -5.54 6.66
C ALA A 35 1.64 -6.66 5.73
N VAL A 36 0.97 -6.83 4.57
CA VAL A 36 1.35 -7.79 3.53
C VAL A 36 2.71 -7.43 2.91
N LEU A 37 2.91 -6.16 2.52
CA LEU A 37 4.19 -5.68 1.98
C LEU A 37 5.36 -5.83 2.96
N ARG A 38 5.09 -5.80 4.26
CA ARG A 38 6.09 -6.04 5.30
C ARG A 38 6.36 -7.54 5.53
N GLY A 39 5.45 -8.41 5.09
CA GLY A 39 5.51 -9.85 5.34
C GLY A 39 5.09 -10.25 6.75
N LYS A 40 4.32 -9.41 7.46
CA LYS A 40 3.85 -9.73 8.82
C LYS A 40 2.90 -10.92 8.89
N ASN A 41 2.27 -11.25 7.76
CA ASN A 41 1.38 -12.41 7.65
C ASN A 41 2.17 -13.72 7.46
N ASN A 42 3.47 -13.63 7.16
CA ASN A 42 4.33 -14.79 7.02
C ASN A 42 4.90 -15.19 8.40
N PRO A 43 4.73 -16.45 8.86
CA PRO A 43 5.29 -16.93 10.12
C PRO A 43 6.82 -16.80 10.21
N SER A 44 7.53 -16.79 9.09
CA SER A 44 8.99 -16.62 9.01
C SER A 44 9.43 -15.14 8.98
N PHE A 45 8.56 -14.21 9.40
CA PHE A 45 8.88 -12.78 9.42
C PHE A 45 10.14 -12.48 10.23
N THR A 46 11.05 -11.73 9.61
CA THR A 46 12.30 -11.31 10.22
C THR A 46 12.52 -9.82 9.95
N PRO A 47 12.67 -8.95 10.97
CA PRO A 47 12.67 -7.49 10.79
C PRO A 47 13.74 -6.92 9.86
N HIS A 48 14.89 -7.60 9.75
CA HIS A 48 16.02 -7.17 8.93
C HIS A 48 16.01 -7.74 7.50
N LEU A 49 15.09 -8.67 7.21
CA LEU A 49 14.94 -9.29 5.89
C LEU A 49 13.62 -8.86 5.24
N ASP A 50 13.62 -8.81 3.91
CA ASP A 50 12.44 -8.47 3.13
C ASP A 50 11.66 -9.73 2.74
N THR A 51 10.79 -10.19 3.65
CA THR A 51 9.91 -11.35 3.50
C THR A 51 8.51 -10.99 2.99
N GLY A 52 8.31 -9.75 2.52
CA GLY A 52 7.01 -9.27 2.06
C GLY A 52 6.62 -9.77 0.67
N ASP A 53 5.32 -9.80 0.42
CA ASP A 53 4.73 -10.21 -0.85
C ASP A 53 4.48 -9.04 -1.81
N PHE A 54 4.18 -9.35 -3.07
CA PHE A 54 3.77 -8.36 -4.06
C PHE A 54 2.28 -8.05 -3.90
N VAL A 55 1.92 -6.77 -4.01
CA VAL A 55 0.53 -6.34 -3.92
C VAL A 55 0.20 -5.46 -5.11
N VAL A 56 -0.84 -5.85 -5.84
CA VAL A 56 -1.46 -5.09 -6.93
C VAL A 56 -2.78 -4.54 -6.43
N VAL A 57 -2.92 -3.22 -6.43
CA VAL A 57 -4.17 -2.52 -6.09
C VAL A 57 -4.80 -2.02 -7.38
N VAL A 58 -6.06 -2.40 -7.61
CA VAL A 58 -6.88 -1.95 -8.75
C VAL A 58 -8.02 -1.04 -8.28
N ASN A 59 -8.65 -0.32 -9.21
CA ASN A 59 -9.74 0.63 -8.95
C ASN A 59 -9.37 1.73 -7.94
N ALA A 60 -8.12 2.22 -7.98
CA ALA A 60 -7.65 3.25 -7.05
C ALA A 60 -8.46 4.55 -7.12
N GLU A 61 -9.13 4.83 -8.24
CA GLU A 61 -10.03 5.98 -8.39
C GLU A 61 -11.30 5.88 -7.55
N LYS A 62 -11.74 4.68 -7.18
CA LYS A 62 -12.98 4.45 -6.43
C LYS A 62 -12.77 4.40 -4.92
N ILE A 63 -11.57 4.74 -4.44
CA ILE A 63 -11.23 4.77 -3.01
C ILE A 63 -12.05 5.86 -2.31
N ARG A 64 -12.53 5.56 -1.10
CA ARG A 64 -13.35 6.50 -0.31
C ARG A 64 -12.61 6.97 0.94
N VAL A 65 -12.93 8.19 1.35
CA VAL A 65 -12.53 8.77 2.64
C VAL A 65 -13.79 9.26 3.36
N SER A 66 -13.79 9.17 4.69
CA SER A 66 -14.96 9.55 5.51
C SER A 66 -15.02 11.04 5.81
N GLY A 67 -16.25 11.57 5.97
CA GLY A 67 -16.51 12.95 6.39
C GLY A 67 -16.11 13.99 5.34
N SER A 68 -15.74 15.19 5.80
CA SER A 68 -15.33 16.35 4.97
C SER A 68 -13.88 16.27 4.44
N LYS A 69 -13.23 15.10 4.54
CA LYS A 69 -11.85 14.90 4.10
C LYS A 69 -11.61 15.11 2.61
N PRO A 70 -12.55 14.83 1.68
CA PRO A 70 -12.33 15.08 0.25
C PRO A 70 -11.92 16.54 -0.06
N THR A 71 -12.57 17.50 0.59
CA THR A 71 -12.32 18.94 0.39
C THR A 71 -11.25 19.48 1.33
N GLN A 72 -11.22 19.04 2.59
CA GLN A 72 -10.36 19.61 3.61
C GLN A 72 -8.93 19.03 3.62
N LYS A 73 -8.71 17.83 3.09
CA LYS A 73 -7.39 17.20 3.12
C LYS A 73 -6.49 17.79 2.05
N LEU A 74 -5.42 18.43 2.50
CA LEU A 74 -4.45 19.09 1.63
C LEU A 74 -3.17 18.27 1.49
N TYR A 75 -2.81 17.96 0.24
CA TYR A 75 -1.53 17.38 -0.14
C TYR A 75 -0.54 18.49 -0.50
N ARG A 76 0.48 18.67 0.33
CA ARG A 76 1.54 19.66 0.11
C ARG A 76 2.79 19.02 -0.49
N ARG A 77 3.47 19.77 -1.36
CA ARG A 77 4.83 19.46 -1.83
C ARG A 77 5.61 20.76 -2.01
N HIS A 78 6.91 20.71 -1.73
CA HIS A 78 7.80 21.84 -1.91
C HIS A 78 8.85 21.51 -2.97
N SER A 79 9.19 22.48 -3.82
CA SER A 79 10.22 22.30 -4.86
C SER A 79 11.64 22.57 -4.37
N GLY A 80 11.82 23.21 -3.21
CA GLY A 80 13.10 23.61 -2.66
C GLY A 80 13.48 25.06 -2.91
N ARG A 81 12.77 25.77 -3.81
CA ARG A 81 12.97 27.21 -4.09
C ARG A 81 12.00 28.08 -3.26
N PRO A 82 12.35 29.35 -2.96
CA PRO A 82 11.43 30.30 -2.31
C PRO A 82 10.10 30.39 -3.08
N GLY A 83 8.98 30.40 -2.34
CA GLY A 83 7.62 30.39 -2.93
C GLY A 83 7.22 29.08 -3.64
N GLY A 84 8.04 28.04 -3.55
CA GLY A 84 7.87 26.79 -4.30
C GLY A 84 6.88 25.78 -3.71
N MET A 85 6.00 26.20 -2.80
CA MET A 85 5.01 25.34 -2.15
C MET A 85 3.78 25.17 -3.06
N LYS A 86 3.44 23.92 -3.36
CA LYS A 86 2.21 23.57 -4.08
C LYS A 86 1.31 22.73 -3.18
N THR A 87 0.04 23.10 -3.15
CA THR A 87 -0.99 22.44 -2.35
C THR A 87 -2.11 21.99 -3.27
N GLU A 88 -2.62 20.79 -3.07
CA GLU A 88 -3.69 20.17 -3.85
C GLU A 88 -4.68 19.50 -2.89
N THR A 89 -5.98 19.61 -3.13
CA THR A 89 -7.01 18.91 -2.32
C THR A 89 -7.03 17.43 -2.66
N PHE A 90 -7.70 16.63 -1.84
CA PHE A 90 -7.87 15.20 -2.11
C PHE A 90 -8.68 14.97 -3.39
N GLU A 91 -9.77 15.70 -3.58
CA GLU A 91 -10.61 15.64 -4.80
C GLU A 91 -9.80 15.95 -6.07
N ALA A 92 -9.10 17.08 -6.10
CA ALA A 92 -8.29 17.47 -7.27
C ALA A 92 -7.20 16.44 -7.57
N LEU A 93 -6.57 15.87 -6.53
CA LEU A 93 -5.56 14.82 -6.72
C LEU A 93 -6.19 13.50 -7.20
N GLN A 94 -7.41 13.18 -6.78
CA GLN A 94 -8.11 11.96 -7.17
C GLN A 94 -8.52 11.98 -8.64
N GLU A 95 -8.95 13.13 -9.15
CA GLU A 95 -9.24 13.32 -10.58
C GLU A 95 -7.97 13.22 -11.43
N ARG A 96 -6.88 13.85 -10.98
CA ARG A 96 -5.64 13.95 -11.75
C ARG A 96 -4.81 12.67 -11.72
N ILE A 97 -4.48 12.15 -10.54
CA ILE A 97 -3.64 10.95 -10.33
C ILE A 97 -4.10 10.21 -9.06
N PRO A 98 -5.14 9.37 -9.14
CA PRO A 98 -5.68 8.67 -7.96
C PRO A 98 -4.69 7.67 -7.35
N GLU A 99 -3.82 7.06 -8.16
CA GLU A 99 -2.79 6.12 -7.72
C GLU A 99 -1.90 6.70 -6.61
N ARG A 100 -1.54 7.97 -6.76
CA ARG A 100 -0.65 8.71 -5.86
C ARG A 100 -1.25 8.90 -4.47
N ILE A 101 -2.58 8.88 -4.33
CA ILE A 101 -3.27 8.94 -3.03
C ILE A 101 -3.00 7.65 -2.25
N VAL A 102 -3.22 6.50 -2.91
CA VAL A 102 -3.05 5.17 -2.34
C VAL A 102 -1.58 4.88 -2.06
N GLU A 103 -0.69 5.18 -3.01
CA GLU A 103 0.76 5.06 -2.84
C GLU A 103 1.27 5.86 -1.65
N LYS A 104 0.85 7.14 -1.51
CA LYS A 104 1.27 7.97 -0.38
C LYS A 104 0.77 7.42 0.95
N ALA A 105 -0.47 6.92 1.00
CA ALA A 105 -1.04 6.34 2.20
C ALA A 105 -0.24 5.10 2.64
N ILE A 106 0.03 4.18 1.71
CA ILE A 106 0.79 2.95 2.01
C ILE A 106 2.25 3.26 2.33
N LYS A 107 2.90 4.15 1.56
CA LYS A 107 4.29 4.56 1.80
C LYS A 107 4.48 5.17 3.19
N GLY A 108 3.48 5.88 3.71
CA GLY A 108 3.48 6.41 5.08
C GLY A 108 3.40 5.34 6.17
N MET A 109 2.90 4.14 5.85
CA MET A 109 2.79 3.01 6.80
C MET A 109 4.00 2.07 6.77
N LEU A 110 4.93 2.28 5.83
CA LEU A 110 6.18 1.50 5.71
C LEU A 110 7.32 2.15 6.49
N PRO A 111 8.30 1.35 6.98
CA PRO A 111 9.46 1.90 7.67
C PRO A 111 10.26 2.84 6.75
N HIS A 112 10.65 4.00 7.26
CA HIS A 112 11.39 5.02 6.50
C HIS A 112 12.90 4.72 6.43
N ASN A 113 13.25 3.52 5.98
CA ASN A 113 14.63 3.06 5.81
C ASN A 113 14.87 2.50 4.39
N ALA A 114 16.09 2.00 4.12
CA ALA A 114 16.44 1.42 2.82
C ALA A 114 15.54 0.22 2.47
N LEU A 115 15.26 -0.64 3.44
CA LEU A 115 14.43 -1.83 3.30
C LEU A 115 12.96 -1.48 3.00
N GLY A 116 12.39 -0.46 3.65
CA GLY A 116 11.04 0.02 3.34
C GLY A 116 10.92 0.62 1.94
N ARG A 117 12.00 1.22 1.40
CA ARG A 117 12.04 1.65 -0.01
C ARG A 117 12.05 0.45 -0.96
N GLN A 118 12.68 -0.66 -0.58
CA GLN A 118 12.64 -1.91 -1.34
C GLN A 118 11.25 -2.54 -1.31
N MET A 119 10.62 -2.62 -0.13
CA MET A 119 9.24 -3.09 0.04
C MET A 119 8.26 -2.28 -0.82
N PHE A 120 8.41 -0.94 -0.83
CA PHE A 120 7.54 -0.07 -1.62
C PHE A 120 7.59 -0.39 -3.13
N ARG A 121 8.71 -0.90 -3.67
CA ARG A 121 8.80 -1.27 -5.10
C ARG A 121 7.91 -2.46 -5.47
N LYS A 122 7.50 -3.27 -4.49
CA LYS A 122 6.60 -4.42 -4.66
C LYS A 122 5.13 -4.03 -4.77
N LEU A 123 4.78 -2.80 -4.38
CA LEU A 123 3.45 -2.25 -4.56
C LEU A 123 3.27 -1.84 -6.03
N LYS A 124 2.14 -2.24 -6.62
CA LYS A 124 1.64 -1.74 -7.90
C LYS A 124 0.25 -1.19 -7.68
N VAL A 125 -0.02 0.02 -8.15
CA VAL A 125 -1.32 0.67 -8.01
C VAL A 125 -1.77 1.08 -9.40
N TYR A 126 -3.00 0.73 -9.75
CA TYR A 126 -3.62 1.07 -11.03
C TYR A 126 -4.91 1.85 -10.79
N LYS A 127 -5.12 2.87 -11.63
CA LYS A 127 -6.36 3.64 -11.65
C LYS A 127 -7.59 2.75 -11.92
N GLY A 128 -7.54 1.93 -12.98
CA GLY A 128 -8.65 1.10 -13.44
C GLY A 128 -8.65 -0.32 -12.86
N SER A 129 -9.53 -1.17 -13.40
CA SER A 129 -9.69 -2.58 -13.02
C SER A 129 -8.62 -3.49 -13.62
N GLU A 130 -8.00 -3.07 -14.72
CA GLU A 130 -7.02 -3.86 -15.45
C GLU A 130 -5.60 -3.66 -14.93
N HIS A 131 -4.81 -4.74 -14.97
CA HIS A 131 -3.41 -4.76 -14.57
C HIS A 131 -2.63 -5.69 -15.51
N PRO A 132 -1.39 -5.35 -15.91
CA PRO A 132 -0.59 -6.13 -16.85
C PRO A 132 0.01 -7.40 -16.23
N HIS A 133 -0.24 -7.68 -14.96
CA HIS A 133 0.41 -8.74 -14.18
C HIS A 133 -0.40 -10.06 -14.13
N ALA A 134 -1.16 -10.35 -15.17
CA ALA A 134 -1.96 -11.58 -15.24
C ALA A 134 -1.10 -12.86 -15.25
N ALA A 135 0.11 -12.80 -15.82
CA ALA A 135 1.03 -13.93 -15.89
C ALA A 135 1.49 -14.43 -14.52
N GLN A 136 1.44 -13.56 -13.50
CA GLN A 136 1.88 -13.84 -12.13
C GLN A 136 0.79 -14.49 -11.28
N LYS A 137 -0.42 -14.67 -11.83
CA LYS A 137 -1.58 -15.31 -11.17
C LYS A 137 -1.83 -14.77 -9.75
N PRO A 138 -2.09 -13.46 -9.59
CA PRO A 138 -2.28 -12.88 -8.28
C PRO A 138 -3.51 -13.44 -7.58
N GLN A 139 -3.37 -13.76 -6.29
CA GLN A 139 -4.45 -14.28 -5.46
C GLN A 139 -5.30 -13.10 -4.93
N PRO A 140 -6.64 -13.19 -4.98
CA PRO A 140 -7.49 -12.14 -4.43
C PRO A 140 -7.33 -12.06 -2.91
N LEU A 141 -6.89 -10.92 -2.39
CA LEU A 141 -6.82 -10.67 -0.96
C LEU A 141 -8.11 -10.02 -0.48
N GLN A 142 -8.93 -10.76 0.25
CA GLN A 142 -10.12 -10.21 0.89
C GLN A 142 -9.73 -9.41 2.14
N LEU A 143 -9.98 -8.10 2.10
CA LEU A 143 -9.83 -7.21 3.25
C LEU A 143 -10.98 -7.49 4.23
N ASN A 144 -10.76 -8.38 5.21
CA ASN A 144 -11.73 -8.62 6.27
C ASN A 144 -11.79 -7.41 7.21
N PRO A 145 -12.96 -6.77 7.38
CA PRO A 145 -13.12 -5.75 8.40
C PRO A 145 -13.25 -6.44 9.76
N SER A 146 -12.14 -6.78 10.41
CA SER A 146 -12.16 -7.27 11.80
C SER A 146 -12.41 -6.09 12.76
N ALA A 147 -13.59 -5.47 12.65
CA ALA A 147 -14.21 -4.55 13.62
C ALA A 147 -15.53 -4.02 13.03
N SER A 148 -16.51 -4.89 12.83
CA SER A 148 -17.91 -4.50 12.96
C SER A 148 -18.18 -4.40 14.46
N ALA A 149 -18.34 -3.17 14.97
CA ALA A 149 -18.85 -2.95 16.31
C ALA A 149 -20.22 -3.62 16.45
N GLN A 150 -20.34 -4.52 17.42
CA GLN A 150 -21.59 -4.73 18.15
C GLN A 150 -21.86 -3.50 19.01
#